data_AF-A0A0V0RSL2-F1
#
_entry.id   AF-A0A0V0RSL2-F1
#
_cell.length_a   1.000
_cell.length_b   1.000
_cell.length_c   1.000
_cell.angle_alpha   90.00
_cell.angle_beta   90.00
_cell.angle_gamma   90.00
#
_symmetry.space_group_name_H-M   'P 1'
#
loop_
_entity.id
_entity.type
_entity.pdbx_description
1 polymer ?
#
loop_
_entity_poly.entity_id
_entity_poly.type
_entity_poly.pdbx_seq_one_letter_code
_entity_poly.pdbx_strand_id
1 'polypeptide(L)'
;MGKPLQQWGIFSEALSIDEYMVPYYGRYSCKMFIKGKPIRFGFKVWMMTSSSTRCRHAGKETDRKNEPLGLRVVKHMVSHLNERNKYHVYFDNFFISHYLMKELAQRGIKATYRVRNAEDISNTHVMENVCVSME
;
A
#
# COMPACT_ATOMS: atom_id res chain seq x y z
N MET A 1 -14.66 -4.39 -21.80
CA MET A 1 -14.69 -3.19 -20.94
C MET A 1 -15.34 -3.57 -19.62
N GLY A 2 -14.59 -3.53 -18.51
CA GLY A 2 -15.14 -3.73 -17.17
C GLY A 2 -14.44 -2.74 -16.26
N LYS A 3 -15.20 -1.89 -15.56
CA LYS A 3 -14.62 -0.98 -14.57
C LYS A 3 -13.85 -1.85 -13.55
N PRO A 4 -12.61 -1.50 -13.19
CA PRO A 4 -11.92 -2.22 -12.13
C PRO A 4 -12.80 -2.20 -10.88
N LEU A 5 -12.91 -3.33 -10.18
CA LEU A 5 -13.67 -3.48 -8.94
C LEU A 5 -13.01 -2.65 -7.83
N GLN A 6 -13.18 -1.34 -7.90
CA GLN A 6 -12.80 -0.37 -6.88
C GLN A 6 -14.08 0.02 -6.14
N GLN A 7 -14.31 -0.64 -5.01
CA GLN A 7 -15.36 -0.25 -4.07
C GLN A 7 -14.68 0.61 -3.01
N TRP A 8 -14.95 1.91 -3.02
CA TRP A 8 -14.51 2.86 -2.01
C TRP A 8 -15.63 3.00 -0.97
N GLY A 9 -15.31 2.77 0.30
CA GLY A 9 -16.25 2.88 1.41
C GLY A 9 -15.88 4.03 2.36
N ILE A 10 -16.62 4.15 3.46
CA ILE A 10 -16.23 5.05 4.56
C ILE A 10 -14.95 4.48 5.19
N PHE A 11 -13.92 5.32 5.30
CA PHE A 11 -12.64 4.93 5.87
C PHE A 11 -12.57 5.31 7.35
N SER A 12 -12.11 4.37 8.18
CA SER A 12 -11.64 4.69 9.53
C SER A 12 -10.33 5.47 9.48
N GLU A 13 -9.98 6.11 10.59
CA GLU A 13 -8.74 6.86 10.76
C GLU A 13 -7.50 5.99 10.51
N ALA A 14 -7.45 4.77 11.05
CA ALA A 14 -6.37 3.82 10.83
C ALA A 14 -6.56 3.01 9.54
N LEU A 15 -5.57 3.04 8.65
CA LEU A 15 -5.55 2.39 7.34
C LEU A 15 -4.31 1.53 7.17
N SER A 16 -4.44 0.26 6.79
CA SER A 16 -3.31 -0.61 6.46
C SER A 16 -3.24 -0.85 4.97
N ILE A 17 -2.05 -0.74 4.39
CA ILE A 17 -1.77 -1.07 2.99
C ILE A 17 -0.85 -2.29 2.96
N ASP A 18 -1.33 -3.35 2.33
CA ASP A 18 -0.58 -4.60 2.22
C ASP A 18 -0.94 -5.35 0.92
N GLU A 19 -0.19 -6.41 0.67
CA GLU A 19 -0.37 -7.33 -0.44
C GLU A 19 -1.28 -8.48 -0.01
N TYR A 20 -2.41 -8.63 -0.71
CA TYR A 20 -3.32 -9.74 -0.52
C TYR A 20 -3.21 -10.72 -1.69
N MET A 21 -3.28 -12.01 -1.39
CA MET A 21 -3.28 -13.03 -2.42
C MET A 21 -4.67 -13.64 -2.58
N VAL A 22 -5.25 -13.46 -3.77
CA VAL A 22 -6.55 -14.02 -4.13
C VAL A 22 -6.35 -15.45 -4.63
N PRO A 23 -6.84 -16.49 -3.92
CA PRO A 23 -6.62 -17.88 -4.29
C PRO A 23 -7.13 -18.16 -5.70
N TYR A 24 -6.29 -18.78 -6.52
CA TYR A 24 -6.68 -19.24 -7.85
C TYR A 24 -5.91 -20.49 -8.25
N TYR A 25 -6.64 -21.57 -8.51
CA TYR A 25 -6.07 -22.90 -8.79
C TYR A 25 -6.21 -23.32 -10.26
N GLY A 26 -6.75 -22.46 -11.13
CA GLY A 26 -6.90 -22.74 -12.55
C GLY A 26 -5.57 -22.72 -13.32
N ARG A 27 -5.66 -22.99 -14.63
CA ARG A 27 -4.51 -23.11 -15.55
C ARG A 27 -4.06 -21.80 -16.18
N TYR A 28 -4.39 -20.66 -15.57
CA TYR A 28 -3.96 -19.35 -16.09
C TYR A 28 -2.50 -19.07 -15.72
N SER A 29 -1.72 -18.56 -16.68
CA SER A 29 -0.26 -18.43 -16.56
C SER A 29 0.20 -17.30 -15.64
N CYS A 30 -0.58 -16.23 -15.47
CA CYS A 30 -0.17 -15.08 -14.65
C CYS A 30 -0.45 -15.23 -13.14
N LYS A 31 -0.79 -16.44 -12.67
CA LYS A 31 -0.86 -16.70 -11.23
C LYS A 31 0.54 -16.70 -10.62
N MET A 32 0.67 -16.11 -9.45
CA MET A 32 1.91 -16.09 -8.69
C MET A 32 1.94 -17.25 -7.69
N PHE A 33 3.14 -17.81 -7.49
CA PHE A 33 3.42 -18.77 -6.43
C PHE A 33 4.25 -18.11 -5.34
N ILE A 34 3.79 -18.17 -4.09
CA ILE A 34 4.51 -17.64 -2.93
C ILE A 34 4.75 -18.78 -1.94
N LYS A 35 6.02 -19.14 -1.73
CA LYS A 35 6.43 -20.18 -0.77
C LYS A 35 6.22 -19.66 0.67
N GLY A 36 5.73 -20.52 1.56
CA GLY A 36 5.62 -20.22 3.00
C GLY A 36 4.35 -19.44 3.42
N LYS A 37 3.48 -19.05 2.48
CA LYS A 37 2.15 -18.47 2.81
C LYS A 37 1.06 -19.55 2.83
N PRO A 38 -0.02 -19.41 3.64
CA PRO A 38 -1.11 -20.37 3.68
C PRO A 38 -1.78 -20.58 2.31
N ILE A 39 -2.06 -19.48 1.63
CA ILE A 39 -2.45 -19.51 0.22
C ILE A 39 -1.16 -19.43 -0.59
N ARG A 40 -0.91 -20.42 -1.45
CA ARG A 40 0.34 -20.53 -2.22
C ARG A 40 0.21 -20.18 -3.69
N PHE A 41 -0.97 -20.34 -4.29
CA PHE A 41 -1.24 -20.04 -5.70
C PHE A 41 -2.37 -19.03 -5.84
N GLY A 42 -2.13 -17.97 -6.58
CA GLY A 42 -3.20 -17.05 -6.94
C GLY A 42 -2.73 -15.72 -7.50
N PHE A 43 -3.62 -14.74 -7.52
CA PHE A 43 -3.32 -13.41 -8.02
C PHE A 43 -2.95 -12.49 -6.86
N LYS A 44 -1.79 -11.86 -6.98
CA LYS A 44 -1.35 -10.84 -6.04
C LYS A 44 -2.06 -9.53 -6.35
N VAL A 45 -2.69 -8.94 -5.34
CA VAL A 45 -3.34 -7.64 -5.42
C VAL A 45 -2.89 -6.78 -4.26
N TRP A 46 -2.80 -5.47 -4.46
CA TRP A 46 -2.57 -4.54 -3.36
C TRP A 46 -3.92 -4.14 -2.77
N MET A 47 -4.00 -4.04 -1.45
CA MET A 47 -5.23 -3.71 -0.75
C MET A 47 -4.98 -2.64 0.31
N MET A 48 -5.89 -1.67 0.38
CA MET A 48 -5.99 -0.75 1.50
C MET A 48 -7.18 -1.17 2.35
N THR A 49 -6.94 -1.38 3.64
CA THR A 49 -7.95 -1.87 4.58
C THR A 49 -8.07 -0.94 5.78
N SER A 50 -9.30 -0.60 6.11
CA SER A 50 -9.75 0.04 7.34
C SER A 50 -10.31 -1.04 8.28
N SER A 51 -10.51 -0.72 9.56
CA SER A 51 -11.27 -1.57 10.47
C SER A 51 -12.70 -1.88 9.98
N SER A 52 -13.29 -0.97 9.19
CA SER A 52 -14.67 -1.07 8.71
C SER A 52 -14.79 -1.52 7.26
N THR A 53 -13.78 -1.24 6.43
CA THR A 53 -13.88 -1.38 4.97
C THR A 53 -12.60 -1.94 4.36
N ARG A 54 -12.73 -2.67 3.25
CA ARG A 54 -11.59 -3.19 2.47
C ARG A 54 -11.69 -2.72 1.03
N CYS A 55 -10.67 -2.00 0.56
CA CYS A 55 -10.59 -1.45 -0.79
C CYS A 55 -9.49 -2.16 -1.57
N ARG A 56 -9.87 -2.81 -2.67
CA ARG A 56 -8.94 -3.60 -3.50
C ARG A 56 -8.42 -2.77 -4.66
N HIS A 57 -7.10 -2.68 -4.80
CA HIS A 57 -6.45 -2.20 -6.01
C HIS A 57 -5.92 -3.40 -6.81
N ALA A 58 -6.68 -3.81 -7.84
CA ALA A 58 -6.21 -4.80 -8.79
C ALA A 58 -5.23 -4.12 -9.75
N GLY A 59 -3.94 -4.39 -9.52
CA GLY A 59 -2.81 -3.81 -10.24
C GLY A 59 -2.73 -4.22 -11.71
N LYS A 60 -3.63 -3.70 -12.54
CA LYS A 60 -3.49 -3.75 -13.99
C LYS A 60 -2.98 -2.38 -14.45
N GLU A 61 -1.71 -2.11 -14.19
CA GLU A 61 -1.06 -0.89 -14.69
C GLU A 61 -0.35 -1.21 -16.01
N THR A 62 -0.81 -0.58 -17.08
CA THR A 62 -0.25 -0.67 -18.43
C THR A 62 0.85 0.36 -18.70
N ASP A 63 1.07 1.29 -17.77
CA ASP A 63 1.85 2.49 -18.02
C ASP A 63 3.21 2.43 -17.30
N ARG A 64 4.29 2.43 -18.07
CA ARG A 64 5.68 2.46 -17.59
C ARG A 64 6.05 3.90 -17.24
N LYS A 65 5.57 4.39 -16.09
CA LYS A 65 6.02 5.68 -15.54
C LYS A 65 7.34 5.49 -14.79
N ASN A 66 8.18 6.54 -14.75
CA ASN A 66 9.49 6.58 -14.08
C ASN A 66 9.42 6.46 -12.53
N GLU A 67 8.29 6.08 -11.96
CA GLU A 67 8.11 5.94 -10.51
C GLU A 67 8.11 4.46 -10.09
N PRO A 68 8.73 4.13 -8.95
CA PRO A 68 8.70 2.77 -8.42
C PRO A 68 7.26 2.32 -8.16
N LEU A 69 6.99 1.05 -8.44
CA LEU A 69 5.65 0.46 -8.37
C LEU A 69 4.99 0.66 -6.99
N GLY A 70 5.72 0.43 -5.90
CA GLY A 70 5.20 0.60 -4.54
C GLY A 70 4.72 2.03 -4.25
N LEU A 71 5.47 3.03 -4.70
CA LEU A 71 5.10 4.44 -4.57
C LEU A 71 3.78 4.73 -5.30
N ARG A 72 3.64 4.28 -6.54
CA ARG A 72 2.43 4.51 -7.35
C ARG A 72 1.19 3.91 -6.73
N VAL A 73 1.32 2.68 -6.22
CA VAL A 73 0.21 1.98 -5.55
C VAL A 73 -0.27 2.77 -4.34
N VAL A 74 0.64 3.20 -3.46
CA VAL A 74 0.26 3.94 -2.25
C VAL A 74 -0.31 5.32 -2.62
N LYS A 75 0.32 6.06 -3.55
CA LYS A 75 -0.22 7.33 -4.05
C LYS A 75 -1.65 7.18 -4.58
N HIS A 76 -1.90 6.14 -5.39
CA HIS A 76 -3.23 5.87 -5.94
C HIS A 76 -4.24 5.50 -4.84
N MET A 77 -3.86 4.75 -3.81
CA MET A 77 -4.76 4.43 -2.71
C MET A 77 -5.09 5.67 -1.87
N VAL A 78 -4.07 6.46 -1.56
CA VAL A 78 -4.16 7.66 -0.72
C VAL A 78 -4.84 8.83 -1.43
N SER A 79 -4.83 8.87 -2.77
CA SER A 79 -5.52 9.93 -3.52
C SER A 79 -7.04 9.98 -3.29
N HIS A 80 -7.63 8.91 -2.76
CA HIS A 80 -9.05 8.82 -2.42
C HIS A 80 -9.36 9.31 -0.99
N LEU A 81 -8.33 9.66 -0.21
CA LEU A 81 -8.46 10.23 1.13
C LEU A 81 -8.56 11.75 1.03
N ASN A 82 -9.78 12.28 1.20
CA ASN A 82 -10.07 13.70 0.98
C ASN A 82 -9.91 14.56 2.25
N GLU A 83 -9.84 13.94 3.43
CA GLU A 83 -9.78 14.63 4.72
C GLU A 83 -8.33 14.72 5.23
N ARG A 84 -7.87 15.94 5.47
CA ARG A 84 -6.53 16.24 6.01
C ARG A 84 -6.46 15.91 7.49
N ASN A 85 -5.33 15.40 7.98
CA ASN A 85 -5.03 15.10 9.39
C ASN A 85 -5.94 14.09 10.09
N LYS A 86 -6.82 13.40 9.33
CA LYS A 86 -7.71 12.36 9.87
C LYS A 86 -7.09 10.96 9.81
N TYR A 87 -6.30 10.70 8.78
CA TYR A 87 -5.87 9.33 8.46
C TYR A 87 -4.45 9.05 8.95
N HIS A 88 -4.25 7.82 9.42
CA HIS A 88 -2.97 7.22 9.76
C HIS A 88 -2.80 5.93 8.96
N VAL A 89 -1.81 5.91 8.08
CA VAL A 89 -1.54 4.79 7.17
C VAL A 89 -0.39 3.92 7.69
N TYR A 90 -0.54 2.60 7.63
CA TYR A 90 0.42 1.59 8.02
C TYR A 90 0.84 0.75 6.80
N PHE A 91 2.13 0.62 6.53
CA PHE A 91 2.64 -0.19 5.41
C PHE A 91 4.01 -0.83 5.69
N ASP A 92 4.38 -1.83 4.89
CA ASP A 92 5.65 -2.55 5.03
C ASP A 92 6.82 -1.84 4.32
N ASN A 93 8.06 -2.23 4.65
CA ASN A 93 9.31 -1.67 4.12
C ASN A 93 9.34 -1.60 2.58
N PHE A 94 8.65 -2.55 1.93
CA PHE A 94 8.56 -2.63 0.47
C PHE A 94 8.01 -1.35 -0.18
N PHE A 95 7.16 -0.60 0.53
CA PHE A 95 6.51 0.60 0.00
C PHE A 95 7.25 1.91 0.36
N ILE A 96 8.30 1.85 1.18
CA ILE A 96 8.98 3.05 1.66
C ILE A 96 9.70 3.76 0.51
N SER A 97 9.52 5.07 0.46
CA SER A 97 10.29 5.98 -0.39
C SER A 97 10.27 7.37 0.21
N HIS A 98 11.39 8.10 0.16
CA HIS A 98 11.45 9.50 0.58
C HIS A 98 10.35 10.36 -0.09
N TYR A 99 10.07 10.12 -1.38
CA TYR A 99 9.01 10.82 -2.11
C TYR A 99 7.62 10.51 -1.55
N LEU A 100 7.36 9.27 -1.13
CA LEU A 100 6.09 8.89 -0.52
C LEU A 100 5.85 9.68 0.76
N MET A 101 6.86 9.73 1.62
CA MET A 101 6.74 10.37 2.93
C MET A 101 6.49 11.87 2.82
N LYS A 102 7.16 12.53 1.88
CA LYS A 102 6.91 13.94 1.56
C LYS A 102 5.47 14.18 1.10
N GLU A 103 4.95 13.33 0.22
CA GLU A 103 3.57 13.46 -0.27
C GLU A 103 2.53 13.23 0.83
N LEU A 104 2.74 12.23 1.70
CA LEU A 104 1.87 11.98 2.85
C LEU A 104 1.87 13.17 3.82
N ALA A 105 3.06 13.73 4.12
CA ALA A 105 3.17 14.91 4.97
C ALA A 105 2.46 16.14 4.38
N GLN A 106 2.61 16.39 3.07
CA GLN A 106 1.89 17.48 2.38
C GLN A 106 0.38 17.34 2.48
N ARG A 107 -0.12 16.10 2.34
CA ARG A 107 -1.55 15.76 2.50
C ARG A 107 -2.02 15.73 3.96
N GLY A 108 -1.11 15.89 4.93
CA GLY A 108 -1.43 15.78 6.35
C GLY A 108 -1.86 14.37 6.75
N ILE A 109 -1.27 13.34 6.16
CA ILE A 109 -1.56 11.95 6.46
C ILE A 109 -0.41 11.41 7.29
N LYS A 110 -0.74 10.86 8.47
CA LYS A 110 0.25 10.24 9.35
C LYS A 110 0.64 8.89 8.78
N ALA A 111 1.90 8.50 8.95
CA ALA A 111 2.40 7.25 8.41
C ALA A 111 3.25 6.48 9.43
N THR A 112 3.02 5.18 9.50
CA THR A 112 3.87 4.25 10.24
C THR A 112 4.28 3.12 9.32
N TYR A 113 5.56 2.78 9.33
CA TYR A 113 6.05 1.70 8.51
C TYR A 113 7.11 0.88 9.22
N ARG A 114 7.26 -0.34 8.76
CA ARG A 114 8.32 -1.24 9.21
C ARG A 114 9.59 -0.99 8.43
N VAL A 115 10.70 -0.92 9.14
CA VAL A 115 12.03 -0.78 8.55
C VAL A 115 12.83 -2.05 8.76
N ARG A 116 13.48 -2.54 7.71
CA ARG A 116 14.38 -3.70 7.81
C ARG A 116 15.82 -3.31 8.16
N ASN A 117 16.29 -2.16 7.68
CA ASN A 117 17.67 -1.71 7.90
C ASN A 117 17.71 -0.27 8.43
N ALA A 118 18.62 0.00 9.36
CA ALA A 118 18.78 1.36 9.92
C ALA A 118 19.12 2.43 8.87
N GLU A 119 19.70 2.06 7.73
CA GLU A 119 19.98 2.97 6.62
C GLU A 119 18.72 3.59 5.99
N ASP A 120 17.58 2.89 6.04
CA ASP A 120 16.30 3.40 5.52
C ASP A 120 15.71 4.50 6.43
N ILE A 121 16.23 4.65 7.65
CA ILE A 121 15.76 5.61 8.66
C ILE A 121 16.36 6.99 8.47
N SER A 122 17.63 7.06 8.05
CA SER A 122 18.37 8.33 7.89
C SER A 122 17.72 9.22 6.82
N ASN A 123 17.13 8.63 5.79
CA ASN A 123 16.41 9.33 4.74
C ASN A 123 15.01 9.82 5.17
N THR A 124 14.50 9.41 6.33
CA THR A 124 13.09 9.63 6.69
C THR A 124 12.87 10.40 8.00
N HIS A 125 13.90 10.53 8.84
CA HIS A 125 13.86 11.25 10.13
C HIS A 125 13.54 12.76 10.04
N VAL A 126 13.36 13.31 8.83
CA VAL A 126 13.12 14.75 8.60
C VAL A 126 11.62 15.12 8.65
N MET A 127 10.73 14.19 9.01
CA MET A 127 9.27 14.41 8.91
C MET A 127 8.59 14.13 10.25
N GLU A 128 8.11 15.17 10.95
CA GLU A 128 7.48 15.12 12.28
C GLU A 128 6.24 14.21 12.40
N ASN A 129 5.70 13.71 11.28
CA ASN A 129 4.47 12.90 11.23
C ASN A 129 4.73 11.41 10.93
N VAL A 130 5.95 10.94 11.18
CA VAL A 130 6.42 9.61 10.81
C VAL A 130 6.86 8.83 12.03
N CYS A 131 6.29 7.64 12.22
CA CYS A 131 6.72 6.72 13.26
C CYS A 131 7.34 5.46 12.63
N VAL A 132 8.52 5.06 13.10
CA VAL A 132 9.26 3.89 12.62
C VAL A 132 9.13 2.77 13.63
N SER A 133 8.79 1.57 13.17
CA SER A 133 8.83 0.35 13.99
C SER A 133 9.94 -0.58 13.48
N MET A 134 10.89 -0.92 14.36
CA MET A 134 12.00 -1.86 14.11
C MET A 134 11.62 -3.28 14.57
N GLU A 135 12.18 -4.29 13.91
CA GLU A 135 12.28 -5.68 14.44
C GLU A 135 13.58 -5.88 15.21
#